data_AF-A0A2R7M279-F1
#
_entry.id   AF-A0A2R7M279-F1
#
_cell.length_a   1.000
_cell.length_b   1.000
_cell.length_c   1.000
_cell.angle_alpha   90.00
_cell.angle_beta   90.00
_cell.angle_gamma   90.00
#
_symmetry.space_group_name_H-M   'P 1'
#
loop_
_entity.id
_entity.type
_entity.pdbx_description
1 polymer ?
#
loop_
_entity_poly.entity_id
_entity_poly.type
_entity_poly.pdbx_seq_one_letter_code
_entity_poly.pdbx_strand_id
1 'polypeptide(L)' 'MDIFIYLFAALFSVLNPIGTVPIFVGLTQHDSQEERSRISLWTAINVFIILLVSFFIGQYVLSFFGISIDALRIAGGIV' A
#
# COMPACT_ATOMS: atom_id res chain seq x y z
N MET A 1 15.15 11.01 -12.40
CA MET A 1 14.63 11.33 -11.05
C MET A 1 13.11 11.25 -11.02
N ASP A 2 12.47 11.53 -12.15
CA ASP A 2 11.01 11.60 -12.30
C ASP A 2 10.33 10.27 -11.99
N ILE A 3 10.88 9.15 -12.50
CA ILE A 3 10.36 7.79 -12.22
C ILE A 3 10.26 7.51 -10.72
N PHE A 4 11.27 7.90 -9.95
CA PHE A 4 11.26 7.69 -8.50
C PHE A 4 10.14 8.50 -7.84
N ILE A 5 9.95 9.76 -8.25
CA ILE A 5 8.90 10.64 -7.73
C ILE A 5 7.51 10.08 -8.06
N TYR A 6 7.30 9.62 -9.30
CA TYR A 6 6.02 9.03 -9.71
C TYR A 6 5.70 7.73 -8.94
N LEU A 7 6.69 6.85 -8.80
CA LEU A 7 6.51 5.62 -8.01
C LEU A 7 6.25 5.93 -6.54
N PHE A 8 6.98 6.89 -5.97
CA PHE A 8 6.75 7.33 -4.60
C PHE A 8 5.35 7.92 -4.41
N ALA A 9 4.92 8.81 -5.30
CA ALA A 9 3.59 9.41 -5.26
C ALA A 9 2.48 8.37 -5.39
N ALA A 10 2.63 7.40 -6.31
CA ALA A 10 1.69 6.30 -6.47
C ALA A 10 1.61 5.42 -5.21
N LEU A 11 2.76 5.02 -4.65
CA LEU A 11 2.80 4.23 -3.42
C LEU A 11 2.26 5.01 -2.22
N PHE A 12 2.55 6.31 -2.12
CA PHE A 12 2.04 7.17 -1.05
C PHE A 12 0.51 7.27 -1.12
N SER A 13 -0.05 7.43 -2.33
CA SER A 13 -1.50 7.43 -2.55
C SER A 13 -2.13 6.08 -2.15
N VAL A 14 -1.56 4.98 -2.62
CA VAL A 14 -2.06 3.62 -2.34
C VAL A 14 -1.99 3.26 -0.85
N LEU A 15 -0.90 3.61 -0.16
CA LEU A 15 -0.72 3.33 1.26
C LEU A 15 -1.53 4.28 2.16
N ASN A 16 -1.91 5.45 1.65
CA ASN A 16 -2.66 6.49 2.35
C ASN A 16 -2.19 6.70 3.80
N PRO A 17 -0.91 7.05 4.04
CA PRO A 17 -0.36 7.11 5.39
C PRO A 17 -1.10 8.11 6.29
N ILE A 18 -1.70 9.15 5.70
CA ILE A 18 -2.51 10.15 6.42
C ILE A 18 -3.71 9.50 7.10
N GLY A 19 -4.41 8.58 6.42
CA GLY A 19 -5.51 7.82 7.01
C GLY A 19 -5.03 6.67 7.90
N THR A 20 -3.95 6.00 7.50
CA THR A 20 -3.52 4.75 8.14
C THR A 20 -2.77 4.96 9.45
N VAL A 21 -2.01 6.05 9.61
CA VAL A 21 -1.25 6.34 10.84
C VAL A 21 -2.17 6.53 12.07
N PRO A 22 -3.22 7.37 12.02
CA PRO A 22 -4.15 7.50 13.15
C PRO A 22 -4.84 6.19 13.51
N ILE A 23 -5.19 5.37 12.52
CA ILE A 23 -5.78 4.04 12.73
C ILE A 23 -4.80 3.15 13.48
N PHE A 24 -3.54 3.08 13.04
CA PHE A 24 -2.51 2.31 13.73
C PHE A 24 -2.32 2.78 15.17
N VAL A 25 -2.19 4.09 15.39
CA VAL A 25 -2.03 4.67 16.73
C VAL A 25 -3.21 4.30 17.63
N GLY A 26 -4.45 4.42 17.13
CA GLY A 26 -5.66 4.09 17.87
C GLY A 26 -5.78 2.60 18.20
N LEU A 27 -5.37 1.72 17.28
CA LEU A 27 -5.38 0.27 17.50
C LEU A 27 -4.31 -0.18 18.50
N THR A 28 -3.16 0.51 18.55
CA THR A 28 -2.04 0.16 19.45
C THR A 28 -1.97 1.04 20.70
N GLN A 29 -3.03 1.79 21.03
CA GLN A 29 -2.97 2.83 22.08
C GLN A 29 -2.77 2.27 23.51
N HIS A 30 -3.12 1.00 23.72
CA HIS A 30 -2.99 0.31 25.00
C HIS A 30 -1.83 -0.70 25.02
N ASP A 31 -1.10 -0.80 23.92
CA ASP A 31 0.03 -1.72 23.80
C ASP A 31 1.28 -1.12 24.43
N SER A 32 2.17 -1.97 24.94
CA SER A 32 3.50 -1.53 25.33
C SER A 32 4.31 -1.05 24.12
N GLN A 33 5.36 -0.26 24.36
CA GLN A 33 6.25 0.22 23.30
C GLN A 33 6.90 -0.93 22.50
N GLU A 34 7.22 -2.03 23.19
CA GLU A 34 7.81 -3.23 22.60
C GLU A 34 6.83 -3.97 21.69
N GLU A 35 5.59 -4.15 22.14
CA GLU A 35 4.52 -4.75 21.34
C GLU A 35 4.20 -3.92 20.11
N ARG A 36 4.07 -2.60 20.29
CA ARG A 36 3.81 -1.67 19.20
C ARG A 36 4.92 -1.70 18.15
N SER A 37 6.18 -1.80 18.56
CA SER A 37 7.30 -1.94 17.63
C SER A 37 7.33 -3.30 16.92
N ARG A 38 6.90 -4.38 17.60
CA ARG A 38 6.77 -5.70 16.97
C ARG A 38 5.65 -5.68 15.93
N ILE A 39 4.51 -5.08 16.27
CA ILE A 39 3.37 -4.94 15.35
C ILE A 39 3.77 -4.13 14.13
N SER A 40 4.45 -2.99 14.29
CA SER A 40 4.86 -2.16 13.14
C SER A 40 5.80 -2.91 12.19
N LEU A 41 6.73 -3.71 12.71
CA LEU A 41 7.61 -4.55 11.91
C LEU A 41 6.81 -5.60 11.12
N TRP A 42 5.91 -6.32 11.78
CA TRP A 42 5.07 -7.31 11.10
C TRP A 42 4.16 -6.66 10.07
N THR A 43 3.56 -5.51 10.37
CA THR A 43 2.77 -4.74 9.40
C THR A 43 3.61 -4.39 8.18
N ALA A 44 4.84 -3.89 8.36
CA ALA A 44 5.73 -3.57 7.25
C ALA A 44 6.06 -4.80 6.39
N ILE A 45 6.36 -5.94 7.01
CA ILE A 45 6.64 -7.21 6.31
C ILE A 45 5.40 -7.68 5.53
N ASN A 46 4.22 -7.66 6.15
CA ASN A 46 2.97 -8.07 5.51
C ASN A 46 2.65 -7.16 4.31
N VAL A 47 2.77 -5.84 4.46
CA VAL A 47 2.56 -4.89 3.35
C VAL A 47 3.56 -5.15 2.22
N PHE A 48 4.84 -5.37 2.55
CA PHE A 48 5.85 -5.70 1.55
C PHE A 48 5.50 -6.97 0.76
N ILE A 49 5.09 -8.05 1.45
CA ILE A 49 4.67 -9.30 0.81
C ILE A 49 3.44 -9.07 -0.08
N ILE A 50 2.42 -8.35 0.41
CA ILE A 50 1.22 -8.02 -0.36
C ILE A 50 1.57 -7.25 -1.63
N LEU A 51 2.45 -6.24 -1.53
CA LEU A 51 2.91 -5.46 -2.68
C LEU A 51 3.69 -6.33 -3.67
N LEU A 52 4.56 -7.21 -3.18
CA LEU A 52 5.36 -8.10 -4.01
C LEU A 52 4.47 -9.10 -4.76
N VAL A 53 3.52 -9.74 -4.07
CA VAL A 53 2.54 -10.63 -4.70
C VAL A 53 1.68 -9.87 -5.71
N SER A 54 1.20 -8.67 -5.35
CA SER A 54 0.38 -7.84 -6.24
C SER A 54 1.15 -7.37 -7.47
N PHE A 55 2.46 -7.14 -7.35
CA PHE A 55 3.32 -6.78 -8.48
C PHE A 55 3.37 -7.91 -9.53
N PHE A 56 3.53 -9.16 -9.10
CA PHE A 56 3.58 -10.30 -10.03
C PHE A 56 2.21 -10.74 -10.54
N ILE A 57 1.17 -10.67 -9.71
CA ILE A 57 -0.14 -11.27 -9.98
C ILE A 57 -1.18 -10.24 -10.44
N GLY A 58 -0.99 -8.95 -10.13
CA GLY A 58 -1.99 -7.91 -10.31
C GLY A 58 -2.53 -7.77 -11.73
N GLN A 59 -1.66 -7.84 -12.75
CA GLN A 59 -2.10 -7.78 -14.15
C GLN A 59 -3.01 -8.96 -14.53
N TYR A 60 -2.72 -10.16 -14.02
CA TYR A 60 -3.55 -11.34 -14.27
C TYR A 60 -4.93 -11.19 -13.62
N VAL A 61 -4.97 -10.65 -12.39
CA VAL A 61 -6.24 -10.37 -11.71
C VAL A 61 -7.06 -9.34 -12.48
N LEU A 62 -6.44 -8.24 -12.93
CA LEU A 62 -7.15 -7.20 -13.69
C LEU A 62 -7.69 -7.75 -15.01
N SER A 63 -6.87 -8.49 -15.77
CA SER A 63 -7.30 -9.09 -17.03
C SER A 63 -8.40 -10.15 -16.86
N PHE A 64 -8.39 -10.92 -15.76
CA PHE A 64 -9.48 -11.84 -15.42
C PHE A 64 -10.83 -11.11 -15.26
N PHE A 65 -10.82 -9.90 -14.68
CA PHE A 65 -12.00 -9.05 -14.55
C PHE A 65 -12.29 -8.20 -15.80
N GLY A 66 -11.51 -8.33 -16.87
CA GLY A 66 -11.65 -7.49 -18.08
C GLY A 66 -11.25 -6.02 -17.86
N ILE A 67 -10.49 -5.72 -16.81
CA ILE A 67 -10.03 -4.38 -16.47
C ILE A 67 -8.66 -4.15 -17.09
N SER A 68 -8.50 -3.07 -17.86
CA SER A 68 -7.19 -2.65 -18.36
C SER A 68 -6.41 -1.88 -17.29
N ILE A 69 -5.08 -1.95 -17.33
CA ILE A 69 -4.22 -1.14 -16.45
C ILE A 69 -4.50 0.35 -16.67
N ASP A 70 -4.83 0.76 -17.91
CA ASP A 70 -5.18 2.15 -18.21
C ASP A 70 -6.48 2.59 -17.53
N ALA A 71 -7.51 1.71 -17.50
CA ALA A 71 -8.75 1.99 -16.78
C ALA A 71 -8.49 2.15 -15.26
N LEU A 72 -7.62 1.31 -14.69
CA LEU A 72 -7.22 1.42 -13.29
C LEU A 72 -6.46 2.73 -13.01
N ARG A 73 -5.55 3.13 -13.89
CA ARG A 73 -4.80 4.40 -13.79
C ARG A 73 -5.70 5.62 -13.84
N ILE A 74 -6.74 5.60 -14.67
CA ILE A 74 -7.74 6.68 -14.73
C ILE A 74 -8.53 6.77 -13.43
N ALA A 75 -8.97 5.63 -12.87
CA ALA A 75 -9.72 5.58 -11.63
C ALA A 75 -8.87 5.98 -10.40
N GLY A 76 -7.58 5.66 -10.40
CA GLY A 76 -6.64 5.96 -9.31
C GLY A 76 -6.15 7.40 -9.24
N GLY A 77 -6.59 8.27 -10.17
CA GLY A 77 -6.10 9.64 -10.31
C GLY A 77 -4.88 9.68 -11.22
N ILE A 78 -4.99 10.40 -12.34
CA ILE A 78 -3.86 10.66 -13.24
C ILE A 78 -2.79 11.43 -12.44
N VAL A 79 -1.57 10.88 -12.41
CA VAL A 79 -0.32 11.58 -12.05
C VAL A 79 0.52 11.73 -13.31
#